data_AF-A0A7J3JVC5-F1
#
_entry.id   AF-A0A7J3JVC5-F1
#
_cell.length_a   1.000
_cell.length_b   1.000
_cell.length_c   1.000
_cell.angle_alpha   90.00
_cell.angle_beta   90.00
_cell.angle_gamma   90.00
#
_symmetry.space_group_name_H-M   'P 1'
#
loop_
_entity.id
_entity.type
_entity.pdbx_description
1 polymer ?
#
loop_
_entity_poly.entity_id
_entity_poly.type
_entity_poly.pdbx_seq_one_letter_code
_entity_poly.pdbx_strand_id
1 'polypeptide(L)'
;MWVFLFWGVGLTVSTLVSSWLVRRYRDSLGYPTLLTFYVAYILASNILASRISEFYILIPIIVSGGTITYPFVAQLVDMINEIYGRRMTYVAVFLAFVANVMVSMFILMLSTVP
;
A
#
# COMPACT_ATOMS: atom_id res chain seq x y z
N MET A 1 19.65 1.09 -10.49
CA MET A 1 19.68 2.56 -10.29
C MET A 1 18.31 3.21 -10.49
N TRP A 2 17.66 3.05 -11.65
CA TRP A 2 16.33 3.64 -11.92
C TRP A 2 15.23 3.28 -10.92
N VAL A 3 15.24 2.05 -10.40
CA VAL A 3 14.26 1.59 -9.40
C VAL A 3 14.26 2.48 -8.15
N PHE A 4 15.43 2.85 -7.63
CA PHE A 4 15.54 3.72 -6.45
C PHE A 4 15.09 5.16 -6.73
N LEU A 5 15.28 5.63 -7.97
CA LEU A 5 14.79 6.93 -8.42
C LEU A 5 13.25 6.94 -8.45
N PHE A 6 12.62 5.98 -9.12
CA PHE A 6 11.16 5.85 -9.14
C PHE A 6 10.59 5.62 -7.75
N TRP A 7 11.28 4.83 -6.92
CA TRP A 7 10.90 4.58 -5.54
C TRP A 7 10.92 5.86 -4.69
N GLY A 8 12.01 6.64 -4.75
CA GLY A 8 12.14 7.90 -4.00
C GLY A 8 11.15 8.96 -4.46
N VAL A 9 10.98 9.13 -5.79
CA VAL A 9 9.98 10.04 -6.35
C VAL A 9 8.57 9.59 -5.96
N GLY A 10 8.27 8.30 -6.11
CA GLY A 10 6.98 7.72 -5.76
C GLY A 10 6.63 7.93 -4.29
N LEU A 11 7.56 7.67 -3.37
CA LEU A 11 7.33 7.90 -1.94
C LEU A 11 7.08 9.37 -1.65
N THR A 12 7.87 10.26 -2.25
CA THR A 12 7.72 11.71 -2.06
C THR A 12 6.34 12.16 -2.55
N VAL A 13 5.93 11.73 -3.74
CA VAL A 13 4.62 12.05 -4.29
C VAL A 13 3.50 11.48 -3.42
N SER A 14 3.58 10.20 -3.04
CA SER A 14 2.63 9.53 -2.14
C SER A 14 2.45 10.31 -0.84
N THR A 15 3.56 10.70 -0.20
CA THR A 15 3.59 11.47 1.04
C THR A 15 2.89 12.82 0.89
N LEU A 16 3.32 13.60 -0.11
CA LEU A 16 2.86 14.96 -0.31
C LEU A 16 1.38 14.99 -0.68
N VAL A 17 0.96 14.11 -1.60
CA VAL A 17 -0.43 13.99 -2.03
C VAL A 17 -1.32 13.55 -0.88
N SER A 18 -0.93 12.51 -0.14
CA SER A 18 -1.70 12.02 1.01
C SER A 18 -1.82 13.08 2.10
N SER A 19 -0.72 13.74 2.46
CA SER A 19 -0.72 14.81 3.46
C SER A 19 -1.58 16.00 3.04
N TRP A 20 -1.46 16.42 1.78
CA TRP A 20 -2.24 17.52 1.22
C TRP A 20 -3.74 17.21 1.21
N LEU A 21 -4.15 16.03 0.74
CA LEU A 21 -5.55 15.59 0.73
C LEU A 21 -6.15 15.55 2.14
N VAL A 22 -5.41 14.97 3.10
CA VAL A 22 -5.89 14.88 4.49
C VAL A 22 -6.02 16.25 5.13
N ARG A 23 -5.09 17.17 4.86
CA ARG A 23 -5.19 18.56 5.35
C ARG A 23 -6.36 19.30 4.72
N ARG A 24 -6.60 19.10 3.42
CA ARG A 24 -7.64 19.82 2.67
C ARG A 24 -9.06 19.33 2.97
N TYR A 25 -9.23 18.02 3.15
CA TYR A 25 -10.54 17.36 3.33
C TYR A 25 -10.67 16.65 4.67
N ARG A 26 -10.01 17.20 5.71
CA ARG A 26 -9.86 16.56 7.02
C ARG A 26 -11.18 16.07 7.60
N ASP A 27 -12.22 16.89 7.49
CA ASP A 27 -13.50 16.69 8.19
C ASP A 27 -14.48 15.79 7.45
N SER A 28 -14.28 15.55 6.14
CA SER A 28 -15.24 14.76 5.33
C SER A 28 -14.64 13.53 4.69
N LEU A 29 -13.48 13.65 4.01
CA LEU A 29 -12.95 12.60 3.13
C LEU A 29 -11.51 12.19 3.43
N GLY A 30 -10.86 12.79 4.43
CA GLY A 30 -9.46 12.50 4.76
C GLY A 30 -9.21 11.02 5.10
N TYR A 31 -10.04 10.44 5.98
CA TYR A 31 -9.89 9.03 6.38
C TYR A 31 -10.20 8.06 5.22
N PRO A 32 -11.34 8.18 4.51
CA PRO A 32 -11.61 7.36 3.33
C PRO A 32 -10.50 7.45 2.28
N THR A 33 -9.92 8.62 2.04
CA THR A 33 -8.83 8.80 1.07
C THR A 33 -7.58 8.00 1.46
N LEU A 34 -7.12 8.13 2.70
CA LEU A 34 -5.97 7.36 3.18
C LEU A 34 -6.25 5.86 3.15
N LEU A 35 -7.47 5.44 3.54
CA LEU A 35 -7.90 4.06 3.48
C LEU A 35 -7.85 3.53 2.04
N THR A 36 -8.35 4.29 1.06
CA THR A 36 -8.31 3.91 -0.35
C THR A 36 -6.88 3.72 -0.85
N PHE A 37 -5.98 4.66 -0.56
CA PHE A 37 -4.57 4.49 -0.92
C PHE A 37 -3.93 3.29 -0.22
N TYR A 38 -4.24 3.09 1.06
CA TYR A 38 -3.71 1.99 1.83
C TYR A 38 -4.12 0.63 1.24
N VAL A 39 -5.41 0.46 0.92
CA VAL A 39 -5.92 -0.76 0.27
C VAL A 39 -5.29 -0.94 -1.11
N ALA A 40 -5.23 0.12 -1.93
CA ALA A 40 -4.65 0.05 -3.27
C ALA A 40 -3.18 -0.37 -3.25
N TYR A 41 -2.40 0.15 -2.29
CA TYR A 41 -0.97 -0.16 -2.18
C TYR A 41 -0.73 -1.60 -1.71
N ILE A 42 -1.58 -2.12 -0.81
CA ILE A 42 -1.52 -3.55 -0.43
C ILE A 42 -1.86 -4.45 -1.63
N LEU A 43 -2.91 -4.11 -2.40
CA LEU A 43 -3.26 -4.87 -3.59
C LEU A 43 -2.13 -4.88 -4.62
N ALA A 44 -1.52 -3.72 -4.86
CA ALA A 44 -0.33 -3.61 -5.72
C ALA A 44 0.84 -4.45 -5.17
N SER A 45 1.06 -4.43 -3.86
CA SER A 45 2.08 -5.27 -3.19
C SER A 45 1.88 -6.75 -3.47
N ASN A 46 0.64 -7.25 -3.43
CA ASN A 46 0.35 -8.66 -3.69
C ASN A 46 0.59 -9.04 -5.15
N ILE A 47 0.26 -8.16 -6.10
CA ILE A 47 0.55 -8.38 -7.52
C ILE A 47 2.07 -8.42 -7.75
N LEU A 48 2.80 -7.47 -7.18
CA LEU A 48 4.26 -7.41 -7.29
C LEU A 48 4.96 -8.57 -6.57
N ALA A 49 4.35 -9.09 -5.50
CA ALA A 49 4.90 -10.19 -4.73
C ALA A 49 5.01 -11.52 -5.52
N SER A 50 4.24 -11.65 -6.61
CA SER A 50 4.31 -12.81 -7.53
C SER A 50 5.66 -12.97 -8.23
N ARG A 51 6.51 -11.93 -8.23
CA ARG A 51 7.82 -11.96 -8.88
C ARG A 51 8.95 -11.92 -7.85
N ILE A 52 9.95 -12.77 -8.04
CA ILE A 52 11.23 -12.66 -7.34
C ILE A 52 12.03 -11.54 -7.99
N SER A 53 12.57 -10.63 -7.18
CA SER A 53 13.35 -9.48 -7.63
C SER A 53 14.72 -9.47 -6.94
N GLU A 54 15.76 -9.28 -7.73
CA GLU A 54 17.13 -9.14 -7.25
C GLU A 54 17.48 -7.64 -7.18
N PHE A 55 17.85 -7.17 -6.00
CA PHE A 55 18.26 -5.79 -5.77
C PHE A 55 19.75 -5.74 -5.44
N TYR A 56 20.46 -4.86 -6.15
CA TYR A 56 21.87 -4.60 -5.91
C TYR A 56 22.04 -3.27 -5.19
N ILE A 57 22.24 -3.32 -3.87
CA ILE A 57 22.49 -2.14 -3.02
C ILE A 57 23.97 -2.07 -2.62
N LEU A 58 24.47 -3.17 -2.04
CA LEU A 58 25.87 -3.37 -1.63
C LEU A 58 26.29 -4.84 -1.86
N ILE A 59 25.36 -5.75 -1.59
CA ILE A 59 25.42 -7.19 -1.89
C ILE A 59 24.12 -7.51 -2.65
N PRO A 60 24.09 -8.47 -3.60
CA PRO A 60 22.85 -8.90 -4.23
C PRO A 60 21.90 -9.47 -3.17
N ILE A 61 20.71 -8.87 -3.05
CA ILE A 61 19.65 -9.34 -2.16
C ILE A 61 18.48 -9.80 -3.02
N ILE A 62 18.10 -11.07 -2.85
CA ILE A 62 16.94 -11.66 -3.51
C ILE A 62 15.75 -11.54 -2.57
N VAL A 63 14.74 -10.77 -2.96
CA VAL A 63 13.50 -10.60 -2.18
C VAL A 63 12.28 -10.66 -3.08
N SER A 64 11.10 -10.76 -2.48
CA SER A 64 9.84 -10.63 -3.22
C SER A 64 9.70 -9.21 -3.78
N GLY A 65 9.18 -9.07 -4.99
CA GLY A 65 8.92 -7.77 -5.62
C GLY A 65 8.01 -6.87 -4.77
N GLY A 66 7.11 -7.45 -3.97
CA GLY A 66 6.25 -6.70 -3.05
C GLY A 66 7.00 -6.03 -1.89
N THR A 67 8.24 -6.41 -1.60
CA THR A 67 9.04 -5.75 -0.54
C THR A 67 9.28 -4.27 -0.84
N ILE A 68 9.34 -3.88 -2.12
CA ILE A 68 9.58 -2.48 -2.52
C ILE A 68 8.45 -1.53 -2.11
N THR A 69 7.23 -2.05 -1.99
CA THR A 69 6.04 -1.27 -1.61
C THR A 69 5.87 -1.10 -0.10
N TYR A 70 6.63 -1.84 0.72
CA TYR A 70 6.49 -1.80 2.18
C TYR A 70 6.57 -0.37 2.77
N PRO A 71 7.53 0.49 2.38
CA PRO A 71 7.64 1.85 2.94
C PRO A 71 6.43 2.73 2.61
N PHE A 72 5.78 2.51 1.46
CA PHE A 72 4.57 3.23 1.06
C PHE A 72 3.37 2.82 1.93
N VAL A 73 3.22 1.52 2.15
CA VAL A 73 2.14 0.96 2.97
C VAL A 73 2.33 1.36 4.44
N ALA A 74 3.55 1.22 4.98
CA ALA A 74 3.88 1.57 6.35
C ALA A 74 3.61 3.04 6.64
N GLN A 75 3.99 3.92 5.72
CA GLN A 75 3.71 5.35 5.82
C GLN A 75 2.20 5.64 5.96
N LEU A 76 1.35 5.04 5.11
CA LEU A 76 -0.08 5.32 5.15
C LEU A 76 -0.73 4.84 6.45
N VAL A 77 -0.32 3.68 6.96
CA VAL A 77 -0.78 3.18 8.27
C VAL A 77 -0.38 4.14 9.39
N ASP A 78 0.85 4.64 9.35
CA ASP A 78 1.35 5.57 10.35
C ASP A 78 0.59 6.90 10.31
N MET A 79 0.35 7.46 9.13
CA MET A 79 -0.49 8.65 8.95
C MET A 79 -1.92 8.44 9.46
N ILE A 80 -2.53 7.29 9.20
CA ILE A 80 -3.87 6.95 9.73
C ILE A 80 -3.82 6.90 11.26
N ASN A 81 -2.79 6.28 11.84
CA ASN A 81 -2.63 6.14 13.28
C ASN A 81 -2.41 7.47 13.98
N GLU A 82 -1.57 8.34 13.43
CA GLU A 82 -1.27 9.65 14.00
C GLU A 82 -2.47 10.59 13.93
N ILE A 83 -3.22 10.58 12.82
CA ILE A 83 -4.30 11.56 12.57
C ILE A 83 -5.64 11.09 13.14
N TYR A 84 -5.96 9.80 13.01
CA TYR A 84 -7.27 9.23 13.37
C TYR A 84 -7.21 8.28 14.57
N GLY A 85 -6.00 7.98 15.07
CA GLY A 85 -5.79 7.16 16.27
C GLY A 85 -5.83 5.66 16.01
N ARG A 86 -5.32 4.91 17.00
CA ARG A 86 -5.10 3.46 16.94
C ARG A 86 -6.35 2.65 16.56
N ARG A 87 -7.52 3.03 17.07
CA ARG A 87 -8.79 2.32 16.79
C ARG A 87 -9.12 2.36 15.30
N MET A 88 -8.95 3.52 14.67
CA MET A 88 -9.21 3.70 13.24
C MET A 88 -8.16 2.99 12.40
N THR A 89 -6.91 2.91 12.85
CA THR A 89 -5.87 2.10 12.20
C THR A 89 -6.25 0.62 12.14
N TYR A 90 -6.74 0.04 13.24
CA TYR A 90 -7.20 -1.35 13.23
C TYR A 90 -8.38 -1.56 12.28
N VAL A 91 -9.31 -0.60 12.22
CA VAL A 91 -10.41 -0.64 11.24
C VAL A 91 -9.84 -0.62 9.82
N ALA A 92 -8.88 0.24 9.52
CA ALA A 92 -8.25 0.31 8.20
C ALA A 92 -7.54 -1.01 7.83
N VAL A 93 -6.77 -1.58 8.76
CA VAL A 93 -6.11 -2.89 8.58
C VAL A 93 -7.14 -3.99 8.33
N PHE A 94 -8.22 -4.02 9.12
CA PHE A 94 -9.28 -5.01 8.96
C PHE A 94 -10.01 -4.87 7.62
N LEU A 95 -10.35 -3.65 7.21
CA LEU A 95 -10.99 -3.38 5.92
C LEU A 95 -10.07 -3.76 4.75
N ALA A 96 -8.78 -3.47 4.85
CA ALA A 96 -7.81 -3.91 3.85
C ALA A 96 -7.71 -5.42 3.78
N PHE A 97 -7.72 -6.11 4.92
CA PHE A 97 -7.77 -7.58 4.97
C PHE A 97 -9.02 -8.12 4.26
N VAL A 98 -10.20 -7.61 4.59
CA VAL A 98 -11.47 -8.02 3.94
C VAL A 98 -11.41 -7.78 2.43
N ALA A 99 -10.91 -6.63 1.98
CA ALA A 99 -10.74 -6.34 0.56
C ALA A 99 -9.81 -7.35 -0.14
N ASN A 100 -8.71 -7.75 0.51
CA ASN A 100 -7.78 -8.75 -0.04
C ASN A 100 -8.39 -10.15 -0.12
N VAL A 101 -9.19 -10.55 0.87
CA VAL A 101 -9.95 -11.80 0.83
C VAL A 101 -10.93 -11.79 -0.34
N MET A 102 -11.67 -10.68 -0.53
CA MET A 102 -12.60 -10.55 -1.65
C MET A 102 -11.90 -10.63 -3.01
N VAL A 103 -10.76 -9.95 -3.18
CA VAL A 103 -9.96 -10.04 -4.42
C VAL A 103 -9.47 -11.47 -4.65
N SER A 104 -8.98 -12.15 -3.62
CA SER A 104 -8.58 -13.56 -3.71
C SER A 104 -9.74 -14.46 -4.13
N MET A 105 -10.94 -14.24 -3.59
CA MET A 105 -12.15 -14.97 -3.97
C MET A 105 -12.53 -14.72 -5.44
N PHE A 106 -12.39 -13.49 -5.96
CA PHE A 106 -12.63 -13.21 -7.37
C PHE A 106 -11.63 -13.91 -8.29
N ILE A 107 -10.35 -13.93 -7.92
CA ILE A 107 -9.31 -14.67 -8.66
C ILE A 107 -9.64 -16.17 -8.67
N LEU A 108 -10.02 -16.73 -7.52
CA LEU A 108 -10.42 -18.13 -7.41
C LEU A 108 -11.65 -18.44 -8.24
N MET A 109 -12.69 -17.60 -8.19
CA MET A 109 -13.89 -17.75 -9.00
C MET A 109 -13.55 -17.84 -10.49
N LEU A 110 -12.73 -16.92 -11.00
CA LEU A 110 -12.27 -16.95 -12.38
C LEU A 110 -11.49 -18.24 -12.70
N SER A 111 -10.64 -18.70 -11.78
CA SER A 111 -9.85 -19.93 -11.97
C SER A 111 -10.67 -21.23 -12.01
N THR A 112 -11.95 -21.20 -11.59
CA THR A 112 -12.86 -22.35 -11.67
C THR A 112 -13.62 -22.44 -13.00
N VAL A 113 -13.56 -21.39 -13.81
CA VAL A 113 -14.17 -21.34 -15.15
C VAL A 113 -13.11 -21.76 -16.18
N PRO A 114 -13.44 -22.62 -17.16
CA PRO A 114 -12.49 -23.06 -18.20
C PRO A 114 -11.96 -21.92 -19.08
#